data_AF-A0A8X7WSV5-F1
#
_entry.id   AF-A0A8X7WSV5-F1
#
_cell.length_a   1.000
_cell.length_b   1.000
_cell.length_c   1.000
_cell.angle_alpha   90.00
_cell.angle_beta   90.00
_cell.angle_gamma   90.00
#
_symmetry.space_group_name_H-M   'P 1'
#
loop_
_entity.id
_entity.type
_entity.pdbx_description
1 polymer ?
#
loop_
_entity_poly.entity_id
_entity_poly.type
_entity_poly.pdbx_seq_one_letter_code
_entity_poly.pdbx_strand_id
1 'polypeptide(L)'
;MLNSCLACSFLGSVQDSPLGAFLSRATIVGNICLYGATGGHIFARGKAGERFAVRNSLAEAVVEGTGDHCCQYMTGGRVGVLGKMGRNVAAGMTGGLAYLLDEDDTLLPKSNREIVKIQRLTAPAG
;
A
#
# COMPACT_ATOMS: atom_id res chain seq x y z
N MET A 1 0.19 25.14 -7.20
CA MET A 1 0.33 24.52 -5.88
C MET A 1 -1.04 23.98 -5.45
N LEU A 2 -1.51 22.91 -6.08
CA LEU A 2 -2.84 22.32 -5.84
C LEU A 2 -2.67 20.82 -5.61
N ASN A 3 -3.05 20.41 -4.40
CA ASN A 3 -3.13 19.03 -3.92
C ASN A 3 -3.99 18.20 -4.87
N SER A 4 -3.45 17.09 -5.38
CA SER A 4 -4.18 16.15 -6.23
C SER A 4 -4.25 14.76 -5.60
N CYS A 5 -5.23 14.57 -4.73
CA CYS A 5 -5.88 13.29 -4.51
C CYS A 5 -7.36 13.58 -4.24
N LEU A 6 -8.16 13.61 -5.31
CA LEU A 6 -9.62 13.66 -5.19
C LEU A 6 -10.11 12.21 -5.13
N ALA A 7 -10.36 11.70 -3.91
CA ALA A 7 -11.09 10.46 -3.72
C ALA A 7 -12.58 10.78 -3.61
N CYS A 8 -13.39 10.02 -4.35
CA CYS A 8 -14.84 10.11 -4.42
C CYS A 8 -15.48 9.98 -3.02
N SER A 9 -16.53 10.77 -2.80
CA SER A 9 -17.24 10.99 -1.53
C SER A 9 -17.96 9.78 -0.94
N PHE A 10 -18.05 9.77 0.40
CA PHE A 10 -18.85 8.92 1.33
C PHE A 10 -18.19 7.67 1.98
N LEU A 11 -17.52 7.90 3.12
CA LEU A 11 -17.72 7.15 4.36
C LEU A 11 -17.38 8.07 5.54
N GLY A 12 -18.41 8.69 6.11
CA GLY A 12 -18.28 9.62 7.23
C GLY A 12 -17.85 8.94 8.53
N SER A 13 -17.21 9.74 9.39
CA SER A 13 -17.09 9.60 10.86
C SER A 13 -16.02 8.68 11.48
N VAL A 14 -15.31 7.84 10.73
CA VAL A 14 -14.30 6.96 11.39
C VAL A 14 -12.93 7.63 11.56
N GLN A 15 -12.55 8.56 10.67
CA GLN A 15 -11.23 9.21 10.66
C GLN A 15 -11.01 10.26 11.76
N ASP A 16 -12.07 10.89 12.28
CA ASP A 16 -11.93 12.05 13.18
C ASP A 16 -11.89 11.70 14.68
N SER A 17 -11.95 10.42 15.04
CA SER A 17 -11.81 10.01 16.44
C SER A 17 -10.33 9.96 16.86
N PRO A 18 -9.97 10.42 18.07
CA PRO A 18 -8.59 10.38 18.55
C PRO A 18 -8.04 8.93 18.64
N LEU A 19 -8.89 7.96 18.94
CA LEU A 19 -8.59 6.52 18.86
C LEU A 19 -8.33 6.08 17.41
N GLY A 20 -9.11 6.59 16.47
CA GLY A 20 -8.97 6.28 15.07
C GLY A 20 -7.65 6.73 14.45
N ALA A 21 -7.22 7.95 14.76
CA ALA A 21 -5.91 8.49 14.35
C ALA A 21 -4.73 7.83 15.10
N PHE A 22 -4.98 7.20 16.25
CA PHE A 22 -3.98 6.39 16.94
C PHE A 22 -3.79 5.03 16.25
N LEU A 23 -4.88 4.35 15.93
CA LEU A 23 -4.85 3.04 15.26
C LEU A 23 -4.16 3.10 13.89
N SER A 24 -4.33 4.19 13.14
CA SER A 24 -3.67 4.34 11.84
C SER A 24 -2.15 4.39 11.91
N ARG A 25 -1.60 4.76 13.08
CA ARG A 25 -0.17 4.77 13.33
C ARG A 25 0.34 3.46 13.94
N ALA A 26 -0.56 2.65 14.48
CA ALA A 26 -0.25 1.39 15.13
C ALA A 26 0.00 0.27 14.11
N THR A 27 0.92 -0.64 14.43
CA THR A 27 1.10 -1.88 13.67
C THR A 27 0.05 -2.89 14.12
N ILE A 28 -0.84 -3.28 13.22
CA ILE A 28 -1.96 -4.18 13.50
C ILE A 28 -1.91 -5.47 12.69
N VAL A 29 -1.10 -5.51 11.63
CA VAL A 29 -0.83 -6.71 10.84
C VAL A 29 0.66 -7.03 10.96
N GLY A 30 0.96 -8.30 11.23
CA GLY A 30 2.34 -8.78 11.38
C GLY A 30 3.13 -8.82 10.06
N ASN A 31 4.32 -9.40 10.13
CA ASN A 31 5.20 -9.58 8.98
C ASN A 31 4.67 -10.68 8.05
N ILE A 32 5.05 -10.63 6.76
CA ILE A 32 4.81 -11.70 5.78
C ILE A 32 3.30 -11.98 5.58
N CYS A 33 2.45 -10.99 5.83
CA CYS A 33 1.02 -11.11 5.54
C CYS A 33 0.79 -11.22 4.02
N LEU A 34 -0.23 -12.02 3.64
CA LEU A 34 -0.58 -12.35 2.24
C LEU A 34 0.52 -13.08 1.46
N TYR A 35 1.37 -13.84 2.15
CA TYR A 35 2.37 -14.66 1.47
C TYR A 35 1.75 -15.62 0.47
N GLY A 36 2.08 -15.48 -0.81
CA GLY A 36 1.59 -16.39 -1.85
C GLY A 36 0.08 -16.36 -2.07
N ALA A 37 -0.61 -15.30 -1.65
CA ALA A 37 -2.07 -15.24 -1.70
C ALA A 37 -2.59 -15.31 -3.15
N THR A 38 -3.57 -16.19 -3.38
CA THR A 38 -4.17 -16.46 -4.70
C THR A 38 -5.59 -15.91 -4.85
N GLY A 39 -6.02 -15.03 -3.94
CA GLY A 39 -7.30 -14.34 -4.01
C GLY A 39 -7.76 -13.81 -2.65
N GLY A 40 -8.92 -13.16 -2.64
CA GLY A 40 -9.53 -12.58 -1.43
C GLY A 40 -9.17 -11.11 -1.20
N HIS A 41 -9.77 -10.53 -0.16
CA HIS A 41 -9.63 -9.11 0.19
C HIS A 41 -9.23 -8.95 1.66
N ILE A 42 -8.30 -8.04 1.94
CA ILE A 42 -7.97 -7.61 3.31
C ILE A 42 -7.94 -6.08 3.40
N PHE A 43 -8.62 -5.54 4.40
CA PHE A 43 -8.62 -4.11 4.70
C PHE A 43 -8.20 -3.94 6.16
N ALA A 44 -7.06 -3.30 6.38
CA ALA A 44 -6.48 -3.12 7.69
C ALA A 44 -6.27 -1.64 7.99
N ARG A 45 -6.99 -1.17 9.01
CA ARG A 45 -6.92 0.21 9.51
C ARG A 45 -5.71 0.38 10.46
N GLY A 46 -4.54 0.35 9.86
CA GLY A 46 -3.26 0.53 10.52
C GLY A 46 -2.13 -0.04 9.67
N LYS A 47 -0.93 -0.10 10.26
CA LYS A 47 0.28 -0.51 9.53
C LYS A 47 0.42 -2.03 9.51
N ALA A 48 0.90 -2.52 8.37
CA ALA A 48 1.46 -3.85 8.27
C ALA A 48 2.96 -3.85 8.61
N GLY A 49 3.45 -5.00 9.06
CA GLY A 49 4.87 -5.23 9.25
C GLY A 49 5.67 -5.29 7.95
N GLU A 50 6.87 -5.87 8.04
CA GLU A 50 7.75 -6.08 6.89
C GLU A 50 7.22 -7.18 5.97
N ARG A 51 7.65 -7.14 4.70
CA ARG A 51 7.30 -8.16 3.70
C ARG A 51 5.79 -8.34 3.54
N PHE A 52 5.06 -7.24 3.56
CA PHE A 52 3.63 -7.26 3.27
C PHE A 52 3.38 -7.63 1.79
N ALA A 53 2.41 -8.49 1.52
CA ALA A 53 2.02 -8.95 0.17
C ALA A 53 3.16 -9.59 -0.64
N VAL A 54 4.09 -10.28 0.04
CA VAL A 54 5.16 -11.02 -0.64
C VAL A 54 4.59 -12.17 -1.44
N ARG A 55 5.01 -12.29 -2.70
CA ARG A 55 4.51 -13.32 -3.63
C ARG A 55 2.99 -13.30 -3.82
N ASN A 56 2.31 -12.19 -3.53
CA ASN A 56 0.88 -12.09 -3.81
C ASN A 56 0.65 -12.30 -5.32
N SER A 57 -0.33 -13.13 -5.67
CA SER A 57 -0.65 -13.46 -7.05
C SER A 57 -2.02 -12.95 -7.46
N LEU A 58 -2.99 -12.83 -6.55
CA LEU A 58 -4.36 -12.39 -6.91
C LEU A 58 -5.15 -11.73 -5.77
N ALA A 59 -4.59 -11.59 -4.56
CA ALA A 59 -5.31 -10.92 -3.46
C ALA A 59 -5.33 -9.41 -3.63
N GLU A 60 -6.38 -8.80 -3.07
CA GLU A 60 -6.52 -7.35 -2.97
C GLU A 60 -6.37 -6.88 -1.53
N ALA A 61 -5.64 -5.79 -1.32
CA ALA A 61 -5.32 -5.35 0.03
C ALA A 61 -5.29 -3.83 0.16
N VAL A 62 -5.73 -3.30 1.30
CA VAL A 62 -5.52 -1.90 1.69
C VAL A 62 -4.99 -1.84 3.13
N VAL A 63 -3.90 -1.10 3.33
CA VAL A 63 -3.25 -0.86 4.63
C VAL A 63 -2.86 0.62 4.76
N GLU A 64 -2.70 1.12 5.98
CA GLU A 64 -2.32 2.53 6.25
C GLU A 64 -0.80 2.72 6.40
N GLY A 65 -0.01 1.71 6.04
CA GLY A 65 1.44 1.76 5.96
C GLY A 65 2.07 0.37 6.01
N THR A 66 3.36 0.28 5.69
CA THR A 66 4.10 -0.99 5.67
C THR A 66 5.52 -0.84 6.18
N GLY A 67 6.14 -1.96 6.58
CA GLY A 67 7.58 -2.07 6.75
C GLY A 67 8.34 -2.21 5.43
N ASP A 68 9.59 -2.70 5.53
CA ASP A 68 10.48 -2.93 4.39
C ASP A 68 9.97 -4.07 3.48
N HIS A 69 10.37 -4.07 2.21
CA HIS A 69 10.10 -5.14 1.22
C HIS A 69 8.62 -5.38 0.90
N CYS A 70 7.79 -4.32 0.94
CA CYS A 70 6.41 -4.41 0.51
C CYS A 70 6.30 -4.88 -0.95
N CYS A 71 5.33 -5.77 -1.23
CA CYS A 71 5.04 -6.34 -2.54
C CYS A 71 6.21 -7.08 -3.21
N GLN A 72 7.19 -7.55 -2.42
CA GLN A 72 8.32 -8.27 -2.99
C GLN A 72 7.85 -9.53 -3.72
N TYR A 73 8.35 -9.77 -4.93
CA TYR A 73 7.98 -10.93 -5.74
C TYR A 73 6.48 -11.07 -6.05
N MET A 74 5.71 -9.99 -5.92
CA MET A 74 4.30 -9.98 -6.30
C MET A 74 4.16 -10.21 -7.81
N THR A 75 3.23 -11.10 -8.19
CA THR A 75 2.98 -11.55 -9.57
C THR A 75 1.58 -11.18 -10.06
N GLY A 76 0.70 -10.74 -9.17
CA GLY A 76 -0.65 -10.26 -9.51
C GLY A 76 -1.42 -9.82 -8.26
N GLY A 77 -2.65 -9.36 -8.45
CA GLY A 77 -3.47 -8.72 -7.41
C GLY A 77 -3.32 -7.21 -7.36
N ARG A 78 -3.92 -6.58 -6.34
CA ARG A 78 -3.95 -5.11 -6.16
C ARG A 78 -3.65 -4.73 -4.71
N VAL A 79 -2.66 -3.87 -4.47
CA VAL A 79 -2.31 -3.44 -3.11
C VAL A 79 -2.36 -1.93 -3.01
N GLY A 80 -3.15 -1.40 -2.08
CA GLY A 80 -3.19 0.01 -1.70
C GLY A 80 -2.47 0.24 -0.38
N VAL A 81 -1.58 1.23 -0.33
CA VAL A 81 -0.90 1.66 0.88
C VAL A 81 -1.13 3.15 1.09
N LEU A 82 -1.87 3.50 2.13
CA LEU A 82 -2.33 4.86 2.45
C LEU A 82 -1.40 5.59 3.44
N GLY A 83 -0.12 5.22 3.50
CA GLY A 83 0.82 5.83 4.42
C GLY A 83 2.25 5.34 4.21
N LYS A 84 3.12 5.59 5.20
CA LYS A 84 4.56 5.38 5.05
C LYS A 84 4.93 3.92 4.75
N MET A 85 5.86 3.76 3.82
CA MET A 85 6.48 2.48 3.49
C MET A 85 7.95 2.46 3.91
N GLY A 86 8.45 1.24 4.13
CA GLY A 86 9.86 0.96 4.30
C GLY A 86 10.65 0.99 2.98
N ARG A 87 11.85 0.42 3.02
CA ARG A 87 12.79 0.36 1.89
C ARG A 87 12.52 -0.85 1.00
N ASN A 88 13.15 -0.82 -0.19
CA ASN A 88 13.14 -1.90 -1.18
C ASN A 88 11.72 -2.33 -1.60
N VAL A 89 10.81 -1.36 -1.72
CA VAL A 89 9.43 -1.58 -2.15
C VAL A 89 9.43 -2.14 -3.57
N ALA A 90 8.55 -3.11 -3.81
CA ALA A 90 8.30 -3.75 -5.11
C ALA A 90 9.52 -4.47 -5.74
N ALA A 91 10.51 -4.86 -4.92
CA ALA A 91 11.64 -5.63 -5.42
C ALA A 91 11.19 -6.98 -6.00
N GLY A 92 11.60 -7.28 -7.23
CA GLY A 92 11.20 -8.50 -7.93
C GLY A 92 9.70 -8.59 -8.24
N MET A 93 8.93 -7.52 -8.09
CA MET A 93 7.51 -7.50 -8.47
C MET A 93 7.40 -7.54 -10.00
N THR A 94 6.82 -8.61 -10.52
CA THR A 94 6.70 -8.87 -11.96
C THR A 94 5.28 -8.70 -12.48
N GLY A 95 4.28 -8.62 -11.60
CA GLY A 95 2.89 -8.42 -11.99
C GLY A 95 1.98 -7.91 -10.88
N GLY A 96 0.80 -7.42 -11.27
CA GLY A 96 -0.15 -6.74 -10.38
C GLY A 96 0.03 -5.23 -10.34
N LEU A 97 -0.74 -4.56 -9.48
CA LEU A 97 -0.69 -3.10 -9.30
C LEU A 97 -0.57 -2.73 -7.82
N ALA A 98 0.31 -1.78 -7.53
CA ALA A 98 0.46 -1.18 -6.20
C ALA A 98 0.17 0.33 -6.27
N TYR A 99 -0.80 0.78 -5.47
CA TYR A 99 -1.16 2.19 -5.31
C TYR A 99 -0.58 2.69 -4.00
N LEU A 100 0.36 3.62 -4.10
CA LEU A 100 1.21 4.04 -2.98
C LEU A 100 0.98 5.53 -2.74
N LEU A 101 0.39 5.88 -1.60
CA LEU A 101 0.26 7.26 -1.17
C LEU A 101 1.58 7.75 -0.56
N ASP A 102 2.22 8.70 -1.22
CA ASP A 102 3.49 9.28 -0.80
C ASP A 102 3.33 10.80 -0.63
N GLU A 103 2.94 11.22 0.57
CA GLU A 103 2.75 12.65 0.91
C GLU A 103 4.09 13.38 1.13
N ASP A 104 5.15 12.64 1.47
CA ASP A 104 6.46 13.19 1.81
C ASP A 104 7.46 13.15 0.62
N ASP A 105 7.02 12.74 -0.58
CA ASP A 105 7.87 12.52 -1.78
C ASP A 105 9.11 11.61 -1.51
N THR A 106 8.96 10.58 -0.65
CA THR A 106 10.07 9.69 -0.23
C THR A 106 10.05 8.31 -0.91
N LEU A 107 9.08 8.02 -1.77
CA LEU A 107 8.88 6.69 -2.34
C LEU A 107 9.99 6.30 -3.33
N LEU A 108 10.41 7.22 -4.20
CA LEU A 108 11.40 6.96 -5.25
C LEU A 108 12.72 6.37 -4.72
N PRO A 109 13.38 6.95 -3.69
CA PRO A 109 14.60 6.37 -3.14
C PRO A 109 14.36 5.06 -2.36
N LYS A 110 13.13 4.78 -1.94
CA LYS A 110 12.76 3.56 -1.21
C LYS A 110 12.33 2.41 -2.13
N SER A 111 12.09 2.68 -3.41
CA SER A 111 11.56 1.69 -4.35
C SER A 111 12.68 1.02 -5.14
N ASN A 112 12.54 -0.30 -5.32
CA ASN A 112 13.37 -1.02 -6.27
C ASN A 112 12.75 -0.89 -7.66
N ARG A 113 13.48 -0.28 -8.58
CA ARG A 113 13.01 0.07 -9.92
C ARG A 113 13.64 -0.80 -11.02
N GLU A 114 14.19 -1.96 -10.65
CA GLU A 114 14.78 -2.89 -11.61
C GLU A 114 13.74 -3.39 -12.62
N ILE A 115 12.53 -3.67 -12.14
CA ILE A 115 11.43 -4.23 -12.94
C ILE A 115 10.23 -3.28 -13.01
N VAL A 116 9.86 -2.67 -11.88
CA VAL A 116 8.64 -1.87 -11.80
C VAL A 116 8.82 -0.44 -12.32
N LYS A 117 7.78 0.06 -12.99
CA LYS A 117 7.67 1.46 -13.38
C LYS A 117 6.77 2.19 -12.39
N ILE A 118 7.28 3.28 -11.81
CA ILE A 118 6.51 4.16 -10.95
C ILE A 118 6.01 5.33 -11.78
N GLN A 119 4.71 5.61 -11.70
CA GLN A 119 4.09 6.74 -12.37
C GLN A 119 3.00 7.34 -11.48
N ARG A 120 2.78 8.65 -11.59
CA ARG A 120 1.61 9.30 -11.00
C ARG A 120 0.36 8.86 -11.75
N LEU A 121 -0.75 8.77 -11.04
CA LEU A 121 -2.04 8.45 -11.64
C LEU A 121 -2.48 9.63 -12.54
N THR A 122 -2.71 9.34 -13.81
CA THR A 122 -3.18 10.30 -14.81
C THR A 122 -4.60 10.02 -15.29
N ALA A 123 -5.13 8.83 -14.97
CA ALA A 123 -6.50 8.49 -15.30
C ALA A 123 -7.46 9.41 -14.53
N PRO A 124 -8.52 9.93 -15.18
CA PRO A 124 -9.55 10.68 -14.47
C PRO A 124 -10.16 9.82 -13.38
N ALA A 125 -10.45 10.43 -12.23
CA ALA A 125 -11.39 9.85 -11.28
C ALA A 125 -12.74 9.72 -12.01
N GLY A 126 -13.39 8.56 -11.86
CA GLY A 126 -14.55 8.14 -12.66
C GLY A 126 -15.64 9.18 -12.84
#